data_AF-A0A8S9ZV46-F1
#
_entry.id   AF-A0A8S9ZV46-F1
#
_cell.length_a   1.000
_cell.length_b   1.000
_cell.length_c   1.000
_cell.angle_alpha   90.00
_cell.angle_beta   90.00
_cell.angle_gamma   90.00
#
_symmetry.space_group_name_H-M   'P 1'
#
loop_
_entity.id
_entity.type
_entity.pdbx_description
1 polymer ?
#
loop_
_entity_poly.entity_id
_entity_poly.type
_entity_poly.pdbx_seq_one_letter_code
_entity_poly.pdbx_strand_id
1 'polypeptide(L)'
;MEEIPENGIAAETLRLEQPVTNKEEYLLLCQLVNPISQPLASRKLAKKLYKLVKKSAVEKGYLRHGLSDVMKAIRKNETGIIILAGNVSPIDVYSHIPALCEEKVLNISLHS
;
A
#
# COMPACT_ATOMS: atom_id res chain seq x y z
N MET A 1 -12.80 36.90 17.59
CA MET A 1 -13.17 35.76 18.44
C MET A 1 -14.40 35.16 17.80
N GLU A 2 -14.22 34.19 16.90
CA GLU A 2 -15.22 33.18 16.56
C GLU A 2 -14.55 32.12 15.67
N GLU A 3 -15.05 30.90 15.79
CA GLU A 3 -14.29 29.65 15.84
C GLU A 3 -13.98 28.99 14.49
N ILE A 4 -13.00 28.09 14.55
CA ILE A 4 -12.73 27.03 13.57
C ILE A 4 -13.83 25.97 13.71
N PRO A 5 -14.34 25.39 12.62
CA PRO A 5 -14.75 23.99 12.66
C PRO A 5 -13.83 23.15 11.79
N GLU A 6 -13.12 22.24 12.47
CA GLU A 6 -12.61 20.99 11.91
C GLU A 6 -13.77 20.25 11.24
N ASN A 7 -13.66 19.93 9.94
CA ASN A 7 -14.17 18.69 9.34
C ASN A 7 -13.99 18.73 7.82
N GLY A 8 -13.33 17.70 7.26
CA GLY A 8 -13.43 17.48 5.82
C GLY A 8 -12.32 16.72 5.12
N ILE A 9 -11.60 15.80 5.76
CA ILE A 9 -10.71 14.88 5.02
C ILE A 9 -10.82 13.48 5.61
N ALA A 10 -11.98 12.83 5.48
CA ALA A 10 -12.17 11.46 5.99
C ALA A 10 -12.97 10.52 5.09
N ALA A 11 -13.41 10.92 3.89
CA ALA A 11 -14.37 10.10 3.14
C ALA A 11 -14.03 9.80 1.67
N GLU A 12 -13.01 10.40 1.06
CA GLU A 12 -12.92 10.40 -0.42
C GLU A 12 -11.81 9.53 -1.04
N THR A 13 -10.89 8.93 -0.29
CA THR A 13 -9.74 8.18 -0.86
C THR A 13 -9.82 6.64 -0.77
N LEU A 14 -11.00 6.06 -0.51
CA LEU A 14 -11.16 4.60 -0.49
C LEU A 14 -12.23 4.11 -1.48
N ARG A 15 -12.16 4.58 -2.73
CA ARG A 15 -12.59 3.74 -3.85
C ARG A 15 -11.53 2.66 -4.03
N LEU A 16 -11.56 1.65 -3.15
CA LEU A 16 -10.88 0.39 -3.42
C LEU A 16 -11.55 -0.17 -4.67
N GLU A 17 -10.89 -0.04 -5.82
CA GLU A 17 -11.27 -0.77 -7.03
C GLU A 17 -11.49 -2.22 -6.62
N GLN A 18 -12.68 -2.71 -6.91
CA GLN A 18 -13.10 -4.03 -6.44
C GLN A 18 -12.08 -5.06 -6.90
N PRO A 19 -11.71 -6.06 -6.09
CA PRO A 19 -10.71 -7.03 -6.49
C PRO A 19 -11.21 -7.74 -7.75
N VAL A 20 -10.55 -7.49 -8.88
CA VAL A 20 -10.89 -8.04 -10.21
C VAL A 20 -11.26 -9.51 -10.08
N THR A 21 -12.54 -9.79 -10.35
CA THR A 21 -13.14 -11.12 -10.20
C THR A 21 -12.70 -12.05 -11.31
N ASN A 22 -12.34 -11.51 -12.48
CA ASN A 22 -12.04 -12.29 -13.66
C ASN A 22 -10.61 -12.86 -13.65
N LYS A 23 -10.42 -14.11 -14.11
CA LYS A 23 -9.12 -14.79 -14.02
C LYS A 23 -8.07 -14.14 -14.92
N GLU A 24 -8.51 -13.81 -16.13
CA GLU A 24 -7.69 -13.35 -17.24
C GLU A 24 -7.21 -11.91 -17.04
N GLU A 25 -8.08 -11.02 -16.60
CA GLU A 25 -7.77 -9.59 -16.37
C GLU A 25 -6.66 -9.39 -15.33
N TYR A 26 -6.70 -10.14 -14.23
CA TYR A 26 -5.62 -10.11 -13.23
C TYR A 26 -4.28 -10.63 -13.78
N LEU A 27 -4.30 -11.62 -14.68
CA LEU A 27 -3.06 -12.10 -15.30
C LEU A 27 -2.46 -11.02 -16.19
N LEU A 28 -3.31 -10.27 -16.91
CA LEU A 28 -2.89 -9.12 -17.69
C LEU A 28 -2.27 -8.02 -16.79
N LEU A 29 -2.92 -7.70 -15.66
CA LEU A 29 -2.38 -6.75 -14.68
C LEU A 29 -1.05 -7.22 -14.10
N CYS A 30 -0.88 -8.52 -13.82
CA CYS A 30 0.38 -9.08 -13.37
C CYS A 30 1.51 -8.97 -14.43
N GLN A 31 1.18 -8.84 -15.72
CA GLN A 31 2.16 -8.61 -16.79
C GLN A 31 2.55 -7.14 -16.93
N LEU A 32 1.70 -6.22 -16.45
CA LEU A 32 1.90 -4.77 -16.50
C LEU A 32 2.64 -4.22 -15.28
N VAL A 33 3.15 -5.09 -14.39
CA VAL A 33 3.94 -4.66 -13.22
C VAL A 33 5.41 -4.45 -13.56
N ASN A 34 6.02 -3.53 -12.83
CA ASN A 34 7.44 -3.26 -12.92
C ASN A 34 8.30 -4.47 -12.49
N PRO A 35 9.53 -4.63 -13.03
CA PRO A 35 10.41 -5.76 -12.71
C PRO A 35 10.77 -5.87 -11.22
N ILE A 36 10.82 -4.74 -10.50
CA ILE A 36 11.14 -4.66 -9.06
C ILE A 36 9.96 -5.15 -8.19
N SER A 37 8.80 -5.40 -8.80
CA SER A 37 7.57 -5.79 -8.11
C SER A 37 7.53 -7.27 -7.65
N GLN A 38 8.70 -7.88 -7.42
CA GLN A 38 8.82 -9.25 -6.91
C GLN A 38 9.22 -9.20 -5.42
N PRO A 39 8.50 -9.88 -4.51
CA PRO A 39 7.43 -10.86 -4.71
C PRO A 39 6.02 -10.27 -4.86
N LEU A 40 5.26 -10.76 -5.86
CA LEU A 40 3.88 -10.37 -6.10
C LEU A 40 2.90 -11.18 -5.24
N ALA A 41 1.96 -10.50 -4.57
CA ALA A 41 0.94 -11.14 -3.76
C ALA A 41 -0.06 -11.91 -4.64
N SER A 42 -0.22 -13.21 -4.37
CA SER A 42 -1.25 -14.02 -5.03
C SER A 42 -2.66 -13.43 -4.85
N ARG A 43 -3.57 -13.68 -5.79
CA ARG A 43 -4.96 -13.18 -5.74
C ARG A 43 -5.66 -13.43 -4.40
N LYS A 44 -5.44 -14.61 -3.80
CA LYS A 44 -6.02 -14.96 -2.49
C LYS A 44 -5.47 -14.08 -1.37
N LEU A 45 -4.16 -13.81 -1.39
CA LEU A 45 -3.49 -12.95 -0.43
C LEU A 45 -3.89 -11.48 -0.64
N ALA A 46 -3.92 -11.01 -1.89
CA ALA A 46 -4.36 -9.65 -2.23
C ALA A 46 -5.76 -9.33 -1.66
N LYS A 47 -6.74 -10.23 -1.84
CA LYS A 47 -8.08 -10.07 -1.25
C LYS A 47 -8.06 -9.98 0.29
N LYS A 48 -7.15 -10.70 0.96
CA LYS A 48 -6.98 -10.61 2.42
C LYS A 48 -6.31 -9.28 2.82
N LEU A 49 -5.30 -8.84 2.08
CA LEU A 49 -4.61 -7.56 2.29
C LEU A 49 -5.60 -6.39 2.15
N TYR A 50 -6.44 -6.39 1.12
CA TYR A 50 -7.48 -5.36 0.97
C TYR A 50 -8.49 -5.33 2.12
N LYS A 51 -8.88 -6.51 2.63
CA LYS A 51 -9.74 -6.59 3.83
C LYS A 51 -9.02 -6.07 5.07
N LEU A 52 -7.71 -6.34 5.21
CA LEU A 52 -6.89 -5.85 6.31
C LEU A 52 -6.78 -4.31 6.26
N VAL A 53 -6.42 -3.74 5.11
CA VAL A 53 -6.35 -2.29 4.88
C VAL A 53 -7.68 -1.61 5.20
N LYS A 54 -8.80 -2.21 4.77
CA LYS A 54 -10.14 -1.67 5.06
C LYS A 54 -10.46 -1.66 6.56
N LYS A 55 -10.01 -2.68 7.31
CA LYS A 55 -10.17 -2.72 8.78
C LYS A 55 -9.25 -1.73 9.48
N SER A 56 -7.98 -1.67 9.08
CA SER A 56 -6.98 -0.75 9.67
C SER A 56 -7.26 0.72 9.34
N ALA A 57 -8.00 1.01 8.27
CA ALA A 57 -8.45 2.36 7.95
C ALA A 57 -9.47 2.91 8.95
N VAL A 58 -10.20 2.04 9.67
CA VAL A 58 -11.20 2.45 10.68
C VAL A 58 -10.52 2.88 11.99
N GLU A 59 -9.40 2.25 12.35
CA GLU A 59 -8.67 2.55 13.57
C GLU A 59 -7.58 3.61 13.32
N LYS A 60 -7.65 4.72 14.06
CA LYS A 60 -6.66 5.82 13.95
C LYS A 60 -5.28 5.33 14.41
N GLY A 61 -4.28 5.47 13.55
CA GLY A 61 -2.87 5.20 13.86
C GLY A 61 -2.29 3.92 13.25
N TYR A 62 -3.13 2.99 12.77
CA TYR A 62 -2.66 1.72 12.18
C TYR A 62 -2.39 1.77 10.68
N LEU A 63 -2.96 2.74 9.97
CA LEU A 63 -2.73 2.93 8.55
C LEU A 63 -1.86 4.17 8.30
N ARG A 64 -0.75 3.99 7.59
CA ARG A 64 0.06 5.08 7.04
C ARG A 64 -0.05 5.01 5.52
N HIS A 65 -0.30 6.15 4.87
CA HIS A 65 -0.42 6.22 3.42
C HIS A 65 0.58 7.21 2.84
N GLY A 66 1.16 6.88 1.69
CA GLY A 66 2.08 7.74 0.97
C GLY A 66 3.55 7.58 1.37
N LEU A 67 4.43 7.95 0.44
CA LEU A 67 5.87 7.73 0.53
C LEU A 67 6.51 8.44 1.73
N SER A 68 6.17 9.71 1.93
CA SER A 68 6.75 10.55 2.99
C SER A 68 6.46 10.00 4.39
N ASP A 69 5.28 9.45 4.61
CA ASP A 69 4.88 8.90 5.91
C ASP A 69 5.42 7.49 6.12
N VAL A 70 5.45 6.65 5.07
CA VAL A 70 6.13 5.36 5.11
C VAL A 70 7.62 5.53 5.42
N MET A 71 8.31 6.48 4.78
CA MET A 71 9.72 6.77 5.08
C MET A 71 9.92 7.25 6.53
N LYS A 72 9.02 8.08 7.07
CA LYS A 72 9.09 8.50 8.48
C LYS A 72 8.90 7.31 9.42
N ALA A 73 7.96 6.41 9.13
CA ALA A 73 7.73 5.21 9.92
C ALA A 73 8.94 4.27 9.90
N ILE A 74 9.54 4.06 8.71
CA ILE A 74 10.78 3.30 8.55
C ILE A 74 11.91 3.94 9.37
N ARG A 75 12.09 5.26 9.32
CA ARG A 75 13.11 5.97 10.13
C ARG A 75 12.87 5.85 11.64
N LYS A 76 11.62 5.77 12.06
CA LYS A 76 11.22 5.53 13.47
C LYS A 76 11.32 4.06 13.89
N ASN A 77 11.77 3.16 13.01
CA ASN A 77 11.82 1.71 13.24
C ASN A 77 10.46 1.11 13.63
N GLU A 78 9.35 1.66 13.10
CA GLU A 78 8.04 1.03 13.25
C GLU A 78 8.02 -0.30 12.48
N THR A 79 7.65 -1.38 13.15
CA THR A 79 7.52 -2.71 12.54
C THR A 79 6.12 -2.92 11.98
N GLY A 80 6.00 -3.46 10.77
CA GLY A 80 4.70 -3.69 10.14
C GLY A 80 4.78 -4.34 8.77
N ILE A 81 3.69 -4.22 8.03
CA ILE A 81 3.57 -4.71 6.66
C ILE A 81 3.52 -3.51 5.72
N ILE A 82 4.35 -3.53 4.68
CA ILE A 82 4.34 -2.51 3.63
C ILE A 82 3.71 -3.09 2.38
N ILE A 83 2.70 -2.40 1.86
CA ILE A 83 2.01 -2.77 0.63
C ILE A 83 2.39 -1.74 -0.43
N LEU A 84 3.08 -2.16 -1.50
CA LEU A 84 3.37 -1.28 -2.64
C LEU A 84 2.60 -1.75 -3.87
N ALA A 85 2.17 -0.80 -4.69
CA ALA A 85 1.59 -1.07 -6.00
C ALA A 85 2.72 -1.22 -7.02
N GLY A 86 2.67 -2.29 -7.79
CA GLY A 86 3.71 -2.72 -8.72
C GLY A 86 3.61 -2.07 -10.10
N ASN A 87 2.52 -1.37 -10.38
CA ASN A 87 2.24 -0.63 -11.62
C ASN A 87 2.56 0.88 -11.52
N VAL A 88 3.20 1.31 -10.44
CA VAL A 88 3.50 2.73 -10.20
C VAL A 88 4.62 3.21 -11.10
N SER A 89 4.41 4.33 -11.78
CA SER A 89 5.43 5.02 -12.58
C SER A 89 5.69 6.42 -11.99
N PRO A 90 6.94 6.89 -11.89
CA PRO A 90 8.19 6.21 -12.25
C PRO A 90 8.71 5.25 -11.16
N ILE A 91 9.49 4.26 -11.59
CA ILE A 91 10.00 3.19 -10.71
C ILE A 91 10.95 3.69 -9.61
N ASP A 92 11.65 4.80 -9.88
CA ASP A 92 12.64 5.40 -8.98
C ASP A 92 12.03 5.91 -7.67
N VAL A 93 10.71 6.16 -7.65
CA VAL A 93 10.00 6.70 -6.48
C VAL A 93 10.00 5.73 -5.31
N TYR A 94 10.00 4.42 -5.57
CA TYR A 94 9.88 3.41 -4.52
C TYR A 94 10.93 2.29 -4.61
N SER A 95 11.82 2.32 -5.61
CA SER A 95 12.88 1.32 -5.82
C SER A 95 13.82 1.14 -4.61
N HIS A 96 14.02 2.19 -3.82
CA HIS A 96 14.87 2.20 -2.63
C HIS A 96 14.15 1.69 -1.36
N ILE A 97 12.81 1.62 -1.36
CA ILE A 97 12.05 1.20 -0.17
C ILE A 97 12.29 -0.27 0.17
N PRO A 98 12.25 -1.23 -0.79
CA PRO A 98 12.51 -2.63 -0.48
C PRO A 98 13.86 -2.86 0.18
N ALA A 99 14.93 -2.21 -0.31
CA ALA A 99 16.26 -2.31 0.29
C ALA A 99 16.28 -1.81 1.75
N LEU A 100 15.66 -0.66 2.03
CA LEU A 100 15.52 -0.14 3.40
C LEU A 100 14.69 -1.04 4.32
N CYS A 101 13.75 -1.80 3.74
CA CYS A 101 12.90 -2.73 4.48
C CYS A 101 13.62 -4.03 4.81
N GLU A 102 14.50 -4.53 3.92
CA GLU A 102 15.33 -5.71 4.16
C GLU A 102 16.32 -5.50 5.31
N GLU A 103 16.96 -4.32 5.38
CA GLU A 103 17.84 -3.95 6.49
C GLU A 103 17.13 -3.97 7.87
N LYS A 104 15.80 -3.80 7.86
CA LYS A 104 14.97 -3.70 9.07
C LYS A 104 14.02 -4.89 9.26
N VAL A 105 14.15 -5.93 8.43
CA VAL A 105 13.31 -7.16 8.46
C VAL A 105 11.81 -6.85 8.38
N LEU A 106 11.41 -5.91 7.51
CA LEU A 106 10.00 -5.59 7.26
C LEU A 106 9.42 -6.48 6.15
N ASN A 107 8.20 -6.99 6.36
CA ASN A 107 7.52 -7.82 5.37
C ASN A 107 6.90 -6.94 4.27
N ILE A 108 7.35 -7.12 3.04
CA ILE A 108 6.87 -6.39 1.86
C ILE A 108 5.88 -7.28 1.10
N SER A 109 4.75 -6.71 0.68
CA SER A 109 3.80 -7.36 -0.21
C SER A 109 3.46 -6.44 -1.38
N LEU A 110 3.72 -6.90 -2.59
CA LEU A 110 3.51 -6.10 -3.80
C LEU A 110 2.18 -6.51 -4.43
N HIS A 111 1.39 -5.53 -4.88
CA HIS A 111 0.14 -5.78 -5.61
C HIS A 111 0.23 -5.24 -7.03
N SER A 112 -0.43 -5.91 -7.97
CA SER A 112 -0.50 -5.54 -9.39
C SER A 112 -1.56 -4.48 -9.64
#